data_AF-A0A7J5VQG7-F1
#
_entry.id   AF-A0A7J5VQG7-F1
#
_cell.length_a   1.000
_cell.length_b   1.000
_cell.length_c   1.000
_cell.angle_alpha   90.00
_cell.angle_beta   90.00
_cell.angle_gamma   90.00
#
_symmetry.space_group_name_H-M   'P 1'
#
loop_
_entity.id
_entity.type
_entity.pdbx_description
1 polymer ?
#
loop_
_entity_poly.entity_id
_entity_poly.type
_entity_poly.pdbx_seq_one_letter_code
_entity_poly.pdbx_strand_id
1 'polypeptide(L)'
;MKLRTLAEIATIIGVIVAILSFVKIEPNAIDKLPKEYKERAESDVNKTELLITPNDYKGEKEPIYLQYRAAISIDSKYSRDSAISTFVKCALAANDYKLAISAAKYMGSEYAKSSVLNSIVDQALTSKDNVGYAVIAAELIPSSYTKDSVLSKIVSFYEKGSVNGDEETQELTTLDKYKAIYTFADSSNDMDMSEKNAKLFADKWVKERDYESFLFFKEIYIFADSSNHMAMSEDDAKVFALNWIDNSFTKEDFKIFKEAYDFADNSNNMSLNSKEATVFAFNKMKEAKHANKATAPDRENAGGADAGSLGGAAGEK
;
A
#
# COMPACT_ATOMS: atom_id res chain seq x y z
N MET A 1 7.87 -14.95 37.98
CA MET A 1 7.63 -13.70 37.24
C MET A 1 6.74 -12.80 38.08
N LYS A 2 7.19 -11.58 38.40
CA LYS A 2 6.50 -10.69 39.37
C LYS A 2 5.33 -9.98 38.68
N LEU A 3 4.17 -9.96 39.34
CA LEU A 3 2.91 -9.32 38.89
C LEU A 3 3.04 -7.84 38.45
N ARG A 4 4.14 -7.16 38.80
CA ARG A 4 4.43 -5.79 38.32
C ARG A 4 4.74 -5.71 36.82
N THR A 5 5.29 -6.75 36.21
CA THR A 5 5.62 -6.74 34.77
C THR A 5 4.38 -6.89 33.89
N LEU A 6 3.30 -7.49 34.39
CA LEU A 6 2.01 -7.57 33.68
C LEU A 6 1.21 -6.27 33.78
N ALA A 7 1.35 -5.51 34.87
CA ALA A 7 0.68 -4.22 35.02
C ALA A 7 1.27 -3.13 34.10
N GLU A 8 2.59 -3.15 33.85
CA GLU A 8 3.22 -2.23 32.89
C GLU A 8 2.90 -2.58 31.42
N ILE A 9 2.62 -3.86 31.12
CA ILE A 9 2.13 -4.30 29.80
C ILE A 9 0.63 -4.00 29.63
N ALA A 10 -0.15 -3.96 30.72
CA ALA A 10 -1.57 -3.61 30.69
C ALA A 10 -1.85 -2.09 30.56
N THR A 11 -0.90 -1.22 30.91
CA THR A 11 -1.14 0.24 30.98
C THR A 11 -0.96 0.97 29.63
N ILE A 12 -0.63 0.26 28.54
CA ILE A 12 -0.50 0.85 27.18
C ILE A 12 -1.54 0.28 26.18
N ILE A 13 -2.54 -0.47 26.65
CA ILE A 13 -3.51 -1.15 25.76
C ILE A 13 -4.88 -0.42 25.64
N GLY A 14 -5.08 0.73 26.28
CA GLY A 14 -6.44 1.25 26.53
C GLY A 14 -6.91 2.57 25.94
N VAL A 15 -6.33 3.18 24.88
CA VAL A 15 -6.77 4.55 24.47
C VAL A 15 -6.85 4.83 22.97
N ILE A 16 -7.17 3.86 22.09
CA ILE A 16 -7.22 4.17 20.64
C ILE A 16 -8.64 4.24 20.05
N VAL A 17 -9.65 3.59 20.65
CA VAL A 17 -11.03 3.64 20.09
C VAL A 17 -11.82 4.89 20.52
N ALA A 18 -11.41 5.59 21.58
CA ALA A 18 -12.20 6.70 22.14
C ALA A 18 -12.02 8.07 21.45
N ILE A 19 -11.09 8.22 20.50
CA ILE A 19 -10.69 9.55 20.01
C ILE A 19 -11.78 10.20 19.13
N LEU A 20 -12.64 9.44 18.46
CA LEU A 20 -13.69 10.03 17.62
C LEU A 20 -15.09 9.92 18.25
N SER A 21 -15.38 8.85 19.00
CA SER A 21 -16.70 8.66 19.62
C SER A 21 -16.88 9.39 20.95
N PHE A 22 -15.80 9.68 21.69
CA PHE A 22 -15.89 10.16 23.09
C PHE A 22 -15.15 11.46 23.39
N VAL A 23 -14.21 11.89 22.55
CA VAL A 23 -13.52 13.17 22.70
C VAL A 23 -13.81 14.01 21.47
N LYS A 24 -14.91 14.77 21.51
CA LYS A 24 -15.13 15.87 20.57
C LYS A 24 -13.98 16.87 20.73
N ILE A 25 -12.91 16.71 19.95
CA ILE A 25 -11.92 17.75 19.75
C ILE A 25 -12.57 18.72 18.78
N GLU A 26 -13.21 19.77 19.29
CA GLU A 26 -13.86 20.77 18.45
C GLU A 26 -12.83 21.80 17.95
N PRO A 27 -12.86 22.18 16.66
CA PRO A 27 -13.64 21.59 15.55
C PRO A 27 -12.95 20.34 14.96
N ASN A 28 -13.72 19.25 14.80
CA ASN A 28 -13.22 18.01 14.21
C ASN A 28 -13.23 18.11 12.66
N ALA A 29 -12.47 17.25 11.99
CA ALA A 29 -12.31 17.23 10.53
C ALA A 29 -13.65 17.03 9.81
N ILE A 30 -14.52 16.19 10.37
CA ILE A 30 -15.86 15.89 9.83
C ILE A 30 -16.75 17.14 9.88
N ASP A 31 -16.66 17.95 10.93
CA ASP A 31 -17.46 19.16 11.13
C ASP A 31 -17.18 20.22 10.07
N LYS A 32 -15.94 20.21 9.55
CA LYS A 32 -15.48 21.08 8.47
C LYS A 32 -15.85 20.57 7.08
N LEU A 33 -16.36 19.35 6.93
CA LEU A 33 -16.85 18.85 5.65
C LEU A 33 -18.22 19.46 5.30
N PRO A 34 -18.55 19.60 4.00
CA PRO A 34 -19.90 19.88 3.54
C PRO A 34 -20.91 18.88 4.11
N LYS A 35 -22.13 19.36 4.39
CA LYS A 35 -23.15 18.60 5.14
C LYS A 35 -23.48 17.27 4.46
N GLU A 36 -23.54 17.26 3.14
CA GLU A 36 -23.80 16.11 2.28
C GLU A 36 -22.76 14.98 2.39
N TYR A 37 -21.55 15.25 2.89
CA TYR A 37 -20.48 14.25 3.04
C TYR A 37 -20.26 13.81 4.48
N LYS A 38 -20.89 14.46 5.46
CA LYS A 38 -20.67 14.17 6.89
C LYS A 38 -21.06 12.76 7.26
N GLU A 39 -22.28 12.32 6.92
CA GLU A 39 -22.78 10.98 7.25
C GLU A 39 -21.91 9.87 6.63
N ARG A 40 -21.46 10.08 5.40
CA ARG A 40 -20.56 9.14 4.71
C ARG A 40 -19.19 9.09 5.39
N ALA A 41 -18.61 10.25 5.70
CA ALA A 41 -17.33 10.33 6.41
C ALA A 41 -17.40 9.69 7.80
N GLU A 42 -18.49 9.90 8.54
CA GLU A 42 -18.74 9.23 9.81
C GLU A 42 -18.83 7.71 9.64
N SER A 43 -19.56 7.22 8.63
CA SER A 43 -19.61 5.80 8.30
C SER A 43 -18.23 5.21 8.01
N ASP A 44 -17.44 5.86 7.16
CA ASP A 44 -16.12 5.37 6.75
C ASP A 44 -15.13 5.36 7.92
N VAL A 45 -15.19 6.39 8.78
CA VAL A 45 -14.45 6.43 10.05
C VAL A 45 -14.91 5.34 11.00
N ASN A 46 -16.21 5.11 11.17
CA ASN A 46 -16.75 4.10 12.08
C ASN A 46 -16.39 2.67 11.67
N LYS A 47 -16.23 2.42 10.36
CA LYS A 47 -15.74 1.14 9.83
C LYS A 47 -14.22 0.97 9.97
N THR A 48 -13.50 2.06 10.23
CA THR A 48 -12.05 2.06 10.31
C THR A 48 -11.57 1.69 11.71
N GLU A 49 -10.82 0.59 11.80
CA GLU A 49 -10.21 0.15 13.05
C GLU A 49 -8.80 0.74 13.20
N LEU A 50 -8.53 1.45 14.29
CA LEU A 50 -7.18 1.93 14.63
C LEU A 50 -6.53 1.19 15.79
N LEU A 51 -7.18 0.19 16.34
CA LEU A 51 -6.62 -0.58 17.45
C LEU A 51 -5.37 -1.34 16.96
N ILE A 52 -4.26 -1.12 17.66
CA ILE A 52 -3.03 -1.89 17.47
C ILE A 52 -2.95 -2.86 18.64
N THR A 53 -3.07 -4.16 18.36
CA THR A 53 -2.73 -5.18 19.35
C THR A 53 -1.43 -5.86 18.94
N PRO A 54 -0.49 -6.13 19.87
CA PRO A 54 0.75 -6.84 19.53
C PRO A 54 0.52 -8.20 18.86
N ASN A 55 -0.64 -8.83 19.10
CA ASN A 55 -1.00 -10.10 18.50
C ASN A 55 -1.28 -9.99 16.99
N ASP A 56 -1.79 -8.84 16.52
CA ASP A 56 -2.05 -8.58 15.08
C ASP A 56 -0.76 -8.54 14.25
N TYR A 57 0.38 -8.43 14.95
CA TYR A 57 1.71 -8.23 14.39
C TYR A 57 2.66 -9.39 14.70
N LYS A 58 2.17 -10.59 14.95
CA LYS A 58 3.03 -11.77 15.10
C LYS A 58 3.48 -12.32 13.75
N GLY A 59 4.59 -13.05 13.74
CA GLY A 59 5.11 -13.71 12.54
C GLY A 59 5.66 -12.70 11.54
N GLU A 60 5.21 -12.75 10.29
CA GLU A 60 5.76 -11.94 9.19
C GLU A 60 5.58 -10.42 9.38
N LYS A 61 4.63 -10.00 10.21
CA LYS A 61 4.38 -8.58 10.55
C LYS A 61 5.14 -8.11 11.81
N GLU A 62 5.87 -9.00 12.47
CA GLU A 62 6.63 -8.66 13.67
C GLU A 62 7.73 -7.62 13.41
N PRO A 63 8.50 -7.69 12.29
CA PRO A 63 9.53 -6.70 12.03
C PRO A 63 9.01 -5.26 11.94
N ILE A 64 7.89 -5.03 11.24
CA ILE A 64 7.34 -3.68 11.09
C ILE A 64 6.78 -3.14 12.42
N TYR A 65 6.22 -4.00 13.25
CA TYR A 65 5.79 -3.63 14.59
C TYR A 65 6.95 -3.29 15.52
N LEU A 66 8.06 -4.04 15.45
CA LEU A 66 9.27 -3.72 16.20
C LEU A 66 9.89 -2.39 15.75
N GLN A 67 9.87 -2.09 14.45
CA GLN A 67 10.30 -0.78 13.92
C GLN A 67 9.43 0.35 14.47
N TYR A 68 8.10 0.17 14.49
CA TYR A 68 7.17 1.12 15.11
C TYR A 68 7.56 1.40 16.57
N ARG A 69 7.75 0.34 17.37
CA ARG A 69 8.11 0.44 18.79
C ARG A 69 9.45 1.13 18.98
N ALA A 70 10.45 0.82 18.15
CA ALA A 70 11.76 1.45 18.20
C ALA A 70 11.66 2.94 17.88
N ALA A 71 10.97 3.32 16.80
CA ALA A 71 10.84 4.70 16.37
C ALA A 71 10.17 5.59 17.43
N ILE A 72 9.06 5.15 18.04
CA ILE A 72 8.36 5.95 19.05
C ILE A 72 9.10 6.05 20.39
N SER A 73 10.06 5.14 20.66
CA SER A 73 10.80 5.09 21.93
C SER A 73 12.07 5.94 21.93
N ILE A 74 12.39 6.64 20.82
CA ILE A 74 13.55 7.52 20.76
C ILE A 74 13.30 8.77 21.63
N ASP A 75 14.20 9.05 22.57
CA ASP A 75 14.05 10.16 23.51
C ASP A 75 14.17 11.53 22.83
N SER A 76 15.22 11.70 22.01
CA SER A 76 15.47 12.95 21.27
C SER A 76 14.30 13.24 20.35
N LYS A 77 13.60 14.36 20.57
CA LYS A 77 12.46 14.80 19.76
C LYS A 77 12.80 14.85 18.27
N TYR A 78 13.94 15.45 17.91
CA TYR A 78 14.37 15.58 16.52
C TYR A 78 14.63 14.19 15.89
N SER A 79 15.36 13.33 16.60
CA SER A 79 15.68 11.98 16.12
C SER A 79 14.44 11.09 16.04
N ARG A 80 13.50 11.24 16.98
CA ARG A 80 12.20 10.55 16.98
C ARG A 80 11.35 10.97 15.79
N ASP A 81 11.23 12.27 15.53
CA ASP A 81 10.44 12.78 14.39
C ASP A 81 11.02 12.28 13.05
N SER A 82 12.35 12.28 12.92
CA SER A 82 13.03 11.70 11.75
C SER A 82 12.77 10.20 11.61
N ALA A 83 12.93 9.42 12.69
CA ALA A 83 12.68 7.98 12.66
C ALA A 83 11.22 7.63 12.37
N ILE A 84 10.27 8.37 12.95
CA ILE A 84 8.84 8.21 12.66
C ILE A 84 8.54 8.54 11.20
N SER A 85 9.14 9.59 10.64
CA SER A 85 8.93 9.95 9.23
C SER A 85 9.40 8.85 8.29
N THR A 86 10.56 8.24 8.56
CA THR A 86 11.05 7.06 7.82
C THR A 86 10.14 5.85 8.03
N PHE A 87 9.76 5.56 9.27
CA PHE A 87 8.87 4.45 9.60
C PHE A 87 7.52 4.56 8.89
N VAL A 88 6.91 5.75 8.85
CA VAL A 88 5.62 5.95 8.18
C VAL A 88 5.70 5.62 6.70
N LYS A 89 6.81 5.94 6.01
CA LYS A 89 7.00 5.54 4.61
C LYS A 89 6.98 4.01 4.46
N CYS A 90 7.67 3.29 5.34
CA CYS A 90 7.66 1.82 5.36
C CYS A 90 6.27 1.25 5.66
N ALA A 91 5.55 1.82 6.64
CA ALA A 91 4.19 1.44 6.98
C ALA A 91 3.22 1.64 5.82
N LEU A 92 3.31 2.77 5.10
CA LEU A 92 2.50 3.04 3.92
C LEU A 92 2.83 2.09 2.76
N ALA A 93 4.09 1.74 2.56
CA ALA A 93 4.48 0.72 1.56
C ALA A 93 3.92 -0.67 1.87
N ALA A 94 3.68 -0.97 3.16
CA ALA A 94 3.01 -2.19 3.62
C ALA A 94 1.48 -2.07 3.72
N ASN A 95 0.89 -0.93 3.30
CA ASN A 95 -0.52 -0.59 3.48
C ASN A 95 -1.00 -0.64 4.95
N ASP A 96 -0.10 -0.42 5.91
CA ASP A 96 -0.42 -0.38 7.33
C ASP A 96 -0.69 1.05 7.82
N TYR A 97 -1.86 1.56 7.43
CA TYR A 97 -2.33 2.89 7.84
C TYR A 97 -2.53 3.00 9.36
N LYS A 98 -2.85 1.88 10.03
CA LYS A 98 -3.05 1.83 11.50
C LYS A 98 -1.76 2.18 12.23
N LEU A 99 -0.65 1.52 11.88
CA LEU A 99 0.66 1.84 12.43
C LEU A 99 1.14 3.23 12.00
N ALA A 100 0.95 3.60 10.74
CA ALA A 100 1.38 4.90 10.22
C ALA A 100 0.76 6.07 11.00
N ILE A 101 -0.56 6.07 11.15
CA ILE A 101 -1.31 7.08 11.91
C ILE A 101 -0.88 7.07 13.38
N SER A 102 -0.73 5.88 13.95
CA SER A 102 -0.35 5.74 15.36
C SER A 102 1.07 6.22 15.64
N ALA A 103 2.01 6.07 14.71
CA ALA A 103 3.36 6.60 14.82
C ALA A 103 3.36 8.12 14.72
N ALA A 104 2.67 8.69 13.73
CA ALA A 104 2.61 10.14 13.52
C ALA A 104 2.12 10.92 14.76
N LYS A 105 1.31 10.29 15.64
CA LYS A 105 0.88 10.90 16.90
C LYS A 105 2.02 11.26 17.85
N TYR A 106 3.12 10.51 17.84
CA TYR A 106 4.28 10.70 18.72
C TYR A 106 5.30 11.72 18.20
N MET A 107 5.05 12.28 17.01
CA MET A 107 5.88 13.35 16.46
C MET A 107 5.69 14.62 17.29
N GLY A 108 6.80 15.25 17.66
CA GLY A 108 6.78 16.47 18.45
C GLY A 108 6.75 17.75 17.60
N SER A 109 7.27 17.73 16.38
CA SER A 109 7.22 18.87 15.46
C SER A 109 5.88 18.89 14.74
N GLU A 110 5.11 19.97 14.92
CA GLU A 110 3.81 20.14 14.25
C GLU A 110 3.93 20.19 12.73
N TYR A 111 5.00 20.83 12.23
CA TYR A 111 5.27 20.90 10.79
C TYR A 111 5.53 19.50 10.23
N ALA A 112 6.45 18.74 10.83
CA ALA A 112 6.78 17.40 10.38
C ALA A 112 5.58 16.45 10.50
N LYS A 113 4.84 16.55 11.62
CA LYS A 113 3.60 15.81 11.84
C LYS A 113 2.54 16.11 10.77
N SER A 114 2.33 17.39 10.43
CA SER A 114 1.39 17.79 9.38
C SER A 114 1.78 17.23 8.01
N SER A 115 3.07 17.28 7.67
CA SER A 115 3.60 16.74 6.42
C SER A 115 3.38 15.22 6.33
N VAL A 116 3.76 14.47 7.37
CA VAL A 116 3.60 13.01 7.44
C VAL A 116 2.12 12.60 7.37
N LEU A 117 1.24 13.29 8.11
CA LEU A 117 -0.19 13.02 8.07
C LEU A 117 -0.81 13.36 6.70
N ASN A 118 -0.36 14.42 6.02
CA ASN A 118 -0.79 14.68 4.64
C ASN A 118 -0.38 13.52 3.70
N SER A 119 0.83 12.98 3.82
CA SER A 119 1.25 11.81 3.02
C SER A 119 0.39 10.58 3.29
N ILE A 120 -0.02 10.35 4.54
CA ILE A 120 -0.96 9.28 4.89
C ILE A 120 -2.31 9.50 4.19
N VAL A 121 -2.84 10.72 4.19
CA VAL A 121 -4.09 11.06 3.50
C VAL A 121 -3.95 10.82 2.00
N ASP A 122 -2.88 11.33 1.38
CA ASP A 122 -2.65 11.19 -0.06
C ASP A 122 -2.61 9.71 -0.48
N GLN A 123 -1.97 8.85 0.31
CA GLN A 123 -1.94 7.41 0.06
C GLN A 123 -3.27 6.71 0.38
N ALA A 124 -3.97 7.10 1.44
CA ALA A 124 -5.25 6.50 1.82
C ALA A 124 -6.36 6.81 0.83
N LEU A 125 -6.38 8.01 0.22
CA LEU A 125 -7.34 8.41 -0.81
C LEU A 125 -7.11 7.74 -2.18
N THR A 126 -6.17 6.79 -2.28
CA THR A 126 -6.03 5.95 -3.48
C THR A 126 -7.06 4.81 -3.54
N SER A 127 -7.73 4.50 -2.42
CA SER A 127 -8.75 3.45 -2.34
C SER A 127 -9.94 3.88 -1.48
N LYS A 128 -11.16 3.50 -1.92
CA LYS A 128 -12.41 3.75 -1.17
C LYS A 128 -12.40 3.06 0.20
N ASP A 129 -11.75 1.91 0.32
CA ASP A 129 -11.71 1.14 1.57
C ASP A 129 -10.87 1.81 2.66
N ASN A 130 -10.01 2.75 2.28
CA ASN A 130 -9.06 3.40 3.19
C ASN A 130 -9.44 4.85 3.54
N VAL A 131 -10.56 5.35 3.03
CA VAL A 131 -10.96 6.76 3.21
C VAL A 131 -11.15 7.13 4.67
N GLY A 132 -11.64 6.21 5.50
CA GLY A 132 -11.73 6.44 6.93
C GLY A 132 -10.37 6.74 7.55
N TYR A 133 -9.28 6.06 7.15
CA TYR A 133 -7.93 6.42 7.58
C TYR A 133 -7.52 7.83 7.13
N ALA A 134 -7.92 8.27 5.93
CA ALA A 134 -7.65 9.63 5.46
C ALA A 134 -8.36 10.68 6.33
N VAL A 135 -9.64 10.46 6.66
CA VAL A 135 -10.41 11.36 7.54
C VAL A 135 -9.79 11.43 8.93
N ILE A 136 -9.36 10.30 9.49
CA ILE A 136 -8.72 10.27 10.81
C ILE A 136 -7.34 10.95 10.76
N ALA A 137 -6.55 10.72 9.72
CA ALA A 137 -5.26 11.37 9.57
C ALA A 137 -5.42 12.89 9.43
N ALA A 138 -6.39 13.37 8.66
CA ALA A 138 -6.72 14.78 8.51
C ALA A 138 -7.05 15.44 9.85
N GLU A 139 -7.77 14.72 10.72
CA GLU A 139 -8.12 15.22 12.04
C GLU A 139 -6.89 15.51 12.91
N LEU A 140 -5.88 14.66 12.81
CA LEU A 140 -4.65 14.77 13.60
C LEU A 140 -3.68 15.85 13.10
N ILE A 141 -3.96 16.51 11.96
CA ILE A 141 -3.11 17.55 11.38
C ILE A 141 -3.19 18.82 12.24
N PRO A 142 -2.06 19.28 12.83
CA PRO A 142 -2.06 20.51 13.63
C PRO A 142 -2.08 21.79 12.78
N SER A 143 -1.40 21.80 11.62
CA SER A 143 -1.39 22.96 10.72
C SER A 143 -2.76 23.19 10.09
N SER A 144 -3.38 24.35 10.35
CA SER A 144 -4.67 24.73 9.75
C SER A 144 -4.61 24.77 8.23
N TYR A 145 -3.55 25.37 7.67
CA TYR A 145 -3.34 25.45 6.22
C TYR A 145 -3.28 24.05 5.58
N THR A 146 -2.50 23.15 6.17
CA THR A 146 -2.39 21.77 5.67
C THR A 146 -3.71 21.01 5.85
N LYS A 147 -4.39 21.19 6.99
CA LYS A 147 -5.70 20.59 7.27
C LYS A 147 -6.74 21.02 6.24
N ASP A 148 -6.84 22.31 5.91
CA ASP A 148 -7.82 22.80 4.93
C ASP A 148 -7.53 22.27 3.51
N SER A 149 -6.25 22.19 3.13
CA SER A 149 -5.83 21.55 1.87
C SER A 149 -6.23 20.07 1.81
N VAL A 150 -5.96 19.33 2.87
CA VAL A 150 -6.31 17.90 3.00
C VAL A 150 -7.82 17.68 2.99
N LEU A 151 -8.58 18.49 3.73
CA LEU A 151 -10.04 18.41 3.75
C LEU A 151 -10.62 18.65 2.36
N SER A 152 -10.05 19.59 1.59
CA SER A 152 -10.45 19.83 0.21
C SER A 152 -10.21 18.60 -0.68
N LYS A 153 -9.13 17.85 -0.46
CA LYS A 153 -8.87 16.57 -1.16
C LYS A 153 -9.91 15.50 -0.79
N ILE A 154 -10.26 15.39 0.50
CA ILE A 154 -11.28 14.46 0.99
C ILE A 154 -12.65 14.80 0.41
N VAL A 155 -13.04 16.09 0.39
CA VAL A 155 -14.28 16.54 -0.26
C VAL A 155 -14.27 16.18 -1.74
N SER A 156 -13.19 16.47 -2.45
CA SER A 156 -13.05 16.11 -3.87
C SER A 156 -13.17 14.59 -4.09
N PHE A 157 -12.66 13.78 -3.16
CA PHE A 157 -12.80 12.34 -3.22
C PHE A 157 -14.27 11.90 -3.05
N TYR A 158 -14.98 12.46 -2.07
CA TYR A 158 -16.40 12.17 -1.87
C TYR A 158 -17.29 12.69 -3.00
N GLU A 159 -16.98 13.85 -3.58
CA GLU A 159 -17.67 14.40 -4.75
C GLU A 159 -17.59 13.43 -5.93
N LYS A 160 -16.38 12.98 -6.27
CA LYS A 160 -16.16 11.97 -7.31
C LYS A 160 -16.90 10.68 -7.01
N GLY A 161 -17.00 10.31 -5.73
CA GLY A 161 -17.71 9.13 -5.26
C GLY A 161 -19.22 9.29 -5.07
N SER A 162 -19.81 10.48 -5.21
CA SER A 162 -21.25 10.75 -4.97
C SER A 162 -22.04 10.99 -6.26
N VAL A 163 -21.37 11.18 -7.40
CA VAL A 163 -22.02 11.29 -8.71
C VAL A 163 -22.58 9.95 -9.21
N ASN A 164 -22.12 8.82 -8.68
CA ASN A 164 -22.69 7.50 -8.98
C ASN A 164 -23.06 6.80 -7.67
N GLY A 165 -24.31 6.95 -7.26
CA GLY A 165 -24.93 6.02 -6.34
C GLY A 165 -25.12 4.69 -7.07
N ASP A 166 -24.30 3.72 -6.72
CA ASP A 166 -24.60 2.30 -6.53
C ASP A 166 -23.29 1.52 -6.45
N GLU A 167 -23.33 0.41 -5.71
CA GLU A 167 -22.23 -0.51 -5.44
C GLU A 167 -21.64 -1.09 -6.74
N GLU A 168 -20.68 -0.38 -7.32
CA GLU A 168 -19.78 -0.92 -8.34
C GLU A 168 -18.43 -0.24 -8.17
N THR A 169 -17.35 -1.03 -8.25
CA THR A 169 -15.96 -0.56 -8.27
C THR A 169 -15.78 0.49 -9.37
N GLN A 170 -15.95 1.77 -9.03
CA GLN A 170 -15.89 2.87 -9.99
C GLN A 170 -14.50 2.95 -10.60
N GLU A 171 -14.45 2.69 -11.90
CA GLU A 171 -13.30 2.95 -12.75
C GLU A 171 -12.91 4.44 -12.70
N LEU A 172 -11.62 4.72 -12.53
CA LEU A 172 -11.09 6.08 -12.65
C LEU A 172 -11.40 6.65 -14.04
N THR A 173 -11.81 7.92 -14.10
CA THR A 173 -11.99 8.60 -15.39
C THR A 173 -10.65 8.69 -16.11
N THR A 174 -10.67 8.83 -17.44
CA THR A 174 -9.43 9.02 -18.23
C THR A 174 -8.61 10.22 -17.75
N LEU A 175 -9.27 11.29 -17.30
CA LEU A 175 -8.60 12.48 -16.77
C LEU A 175 -7.97 12.22 -15.39
N ASP A 176 -8.61 11.45 -14.53
CA ASP A 176 -8.05 11.08 -13.23
C ASP A 176 -6.84 10.15 -13.40
N LYS A 177 -6.94 9.15 -14.30
CA LYS A 177 -5.84 8.28 -14.69
C LYS A 177 -4.66 9.11 -15.21
N TYR A 178 -4.93 10.07 -16.10
CA TYR A 178 -3.91 10.99 -16.63
C TYR A 178 -3.22 11.81 -15.53
N LYS A 179 -3.99 12.45 -14.65
CA LYS A 179 -3.46 13.28 -13.56
C LYS A 179 -2.57 12.48 -12.63
N ALA A 180 -2.98 11.26 -12.27
CA ALA A 180 -2.18 10.38 -11.42
C ALA A 180 -0.83 10.03 -12.08
N ILE A 181 -0.82 9.73 -13.38
CA ILE A 181 0.40 9.44 -14.15
C ILE A 181 1.29 10.68 -14.22
N TYR A 182 0.71 11.83 -14.55
CA TYR A 182 1.43 13.10 -14.63
C TYR A 182 2.07 13.46 -13.29
N THR A 183 1.31 13.42 -12.19
CA THR A 183 1.79 13.78 -10.86
C THR A 183 2.92 12.86 -10.39
N PHE A 184 2.83 11.57 -10.67
CA PHE A 184 3.92 10.64 -10.38
C PHE A 184 5.19 10.95 -11.19
N ALA A 185 5.04 11.31 -12.46
CA ALA A 185 6.18 11.65 -13.30
C ALA A 185 6.84 13.00 -12.90
N ASP A 186 6.06 13.99 -12.49
CA ASP A 186 6.49 15.37 -12.16
C ASP A 186 6.97 15.53 -10.70
N SER A 187 6.69 14.55 -9.84
CA SER A 187 6.98 14.63 -8.41
C SER A 187 8.47 14.39 -8.13
N SER A 188 9.07 15.31 -7.36
CA SER A 188 10.46 15.22 -6.90
C SER A 188 10.74 14.13 -5.86
N ASN A 189 9.69 13.46 -5.38
CA ASN A 189 9.82 12.26 -4.54
C ASN A 189 9.60 10.96 -5.34
N ASP A 190 9.33 11.07 -6.64
CA ASP A 190 9.03 9.95 -7.52
C ASP A 190 9.99 9.96 -8.72
N MET A 191 9.59 10.44 -9.91
CA MET A 191 10.45 10.40 -11.10
C MET A 191 11.17 11.73 -11.44
N ASP A 192 10.88 12.80 -10.70
CA ASP A 192 11.45 14.16 -10.83
C ASP A 192 11.61 14.66 -12.29
N MET A 193 10.68 14.28 -13.18
CA MET A 193 10.75 14.74 -14.56
C MET A 193 10.33 16.21 -14.63
N SER A 194 11.01 16.99 -15.48
CA SER A 194 10.48 18.31 -15.83
C SER A 194 9.03 18.22 -16.32
N GLU A 195 8.20 19.22 -16.02
CA GLU A 195 6.79 19.34 -16.45
C GLU A 195 6.56 18.90 -17.91
N LYS A 196 7.42 19.34 -18.84
CA LYS A 196 7.34 18.96 -20.26
C LYS A 196 7.48 17.46 -20.47
N ASN A 197 8.43 16.82 -19.78
CA ASN A 197 8.69 15.39 -19.89
C ASN A 197 7.63 14.57 -19.14
N ALA A 198 7.18 15.03 -17.97
CA ALA A 198 6.07 14.42 -17.23
C ALA A 198 4.78 14.40 -18.06
N LYS A 199 4.48 15.51 -18.74
CA LYS A 199 3.36 15.61 -19.68
C LYS A 199 3.50 14.62 -20.84
N LEU A 200 4.66 14.58 -21.50
CA LEU A 200 4.91 13.65 -22.60
C LEU A 200 4.80 12.18 -22.15
N PHE A 201 5.27 11.88 -20.94
CA PHE A 201 5.14 10.55 -20.34
C PHE A 201 3.67 10.18 -20.11
N ALA A 202 2.89 11.06 -19.48
CA ALA A 202 1.47 10.84 -19.25
C ALA A 202 0.67 10.71 -20.55
N ASP A 203 0.89 11.62 -21.51
CA ASP A 203 0.26 11.60 -22.84
C ASP A 203 0.54 10.28 -23.57
N LYS A 204 1.79 9.82 -23.53
CA LYS A 204 2.19 8.55 -24.13
C LYS A 204 1.54 7.37 -23.43
N TRP A 205 1.54 7.36 -22.09
CA TRP A 205 1.01 6.26 -21.31
C TRP A 205 -0.48 6.02 -21.58
N VAL A 206 -1.30 7.07 -21.43
CA VAL A 206 -2.77 6.94 -21.62
C VAL A 206 -3.16 6.56 -23.04
N LYS A 207 -2.28 6.79 -24.02
CA LYS A 207 -2.48 6.42 -25.43
C LYS A 207 -2.11 4.96 -25.70
N GLU A 208 -1.06 4.46 -25.06
CA GLU A 208 -0.45 3.18 -25.41
C GLU A 208 -0.78 2.06 -24.42
N ARG A 209 -1.19 2.39 -23.20
CA ARG A 209 -1.30 1.44 -22.08
C ARG A 209 -2.49 1.75 -21.19
N ASP A 210 -2.98 0.72 -20.49
CA ASP A 210 -4.00 0.87 -19.47
C ASP A 210 -3.42 1.37 -18.13
N TYR A 211 -4.33 1.72 -17.23
CA TYR A 211 -3.98 2.26 -15.92
C TYR A 211 -3.50 1.19 -14.93
N GLU A 212 -3.96 -0.06 -15.04
CA GLU A 212 -3.46 -1.15 -14.20
C GLU A 212 -1.98 -1.42 -14.45
N SER A 213 -1.57 -1.35 -15.72
CA SER A 213 -0.18 -1.41 -16.13
C SER A 213 0.62 -0.24 -15.58
N PHE A 214 0.01 0.95 -15.42
CA PHE A 214 0.66 2.09 -14.76
C PHE A 214 0.88 1.83 -13.27
N LEU A 215 -0.13 1.32 -12.55
CA LEU A 215 -0.01 1.01 -11.13
C LEU A 215 1.10 -0.02 -10.89
N PHE A 216 1.16 -1.03 -11.75
CA PHE A 216 2.22 -2.02 -11.69
C PHE A 216 3.60 -1.45 -12.04
N PHE A 217 3.69 -0.62 -13.09
CA PHE A 217 4.91 0.12 -13.42
C PHE A 217 5.42 0.96 -12.25
N LYS A 218 4.52 1.70 -11.60
CA LYS A 218 4.83 2.54 -10.44
C LYS A 218 5.42 1.71 -9.30
N GLU A 219 4.81 0.56 -9.00
CA GLU A 219 5.31 -0.36 -7.96
C GLU A 219 6.73 -0.85 -8.25
N ILE A 220 6.99 -1.28 -9.50
CA ILE A 220 8.31 -1.75 -9.93
C ILE A 220 9.34 -0.62 -9.92
N TYR A 221 8.95 0.57 -10.39
CA TYR A 221 9.82 1.74 -10.40
C TYR A 221 10.27 2.10 -8.98
N ILE A 222 9.32 2.22 -8.04
CA ILE A 222 9.62 2.58 -6.64
C ILE A 222 10.58 1.56 -6.01
N PHE A 223 10.39 0.26 -6.30
CA PHE A 223 11.30 -0.77 -5.82
C PHE A 223 12.70 -0.63 -6.43
N ALA A 224 12.80 -0.36 -7.72
CA ALA A 224 14.08 -0.23 -8.42
C ALA A 224 14.86 1.02 -7.98
N ASP A 225 14.18 2.15 -7.84
CA ASP A 225 14.79 3.43 -7.45
C ASP A 225 15.15 3.48 -5.96
N SER A 226 14.41 2.78 -5.10
CA SER A 226 14.61 2.84 -3.66
C SER A 226 16.03 2.44 -3.23
N SER A 227 16.65 3.31 -2.42
CA SER A 227 17.94 3.06 -1.77
C SER A 227 17.94 1.90 -0.77
N ASN A 228 16.76 1.43 -0.36
CA ASN A 228 16.61 0.25 0.50
C ASN A 228 16.50 -1.06 -0.29
N HIS A 229 16.46 -0.97 -1.61
CA HIS A 229 16.28 -2.10 -2.52
C HIS A 229 17.35 -2.04 -3.60
N MET A 230 17.00 -1.74 -4.86
CA MET A 230 17.97 -1.84 -5.95
C MET A 230 18.87 -0.61 -6.12
N ALA A 231 18.48 0.53 -5.53
CA ALA A 231 19.20 1.80 -5.60
C ALA A 231 19.63 2.19 -7.03
N MET A 232 18.79 1.90 -8.02
CA MET A 232 19.04 2.27 -9.41
C MET A 232 18.95 3.79 -9.59
N SER A 233 19.58 4.31 -10.63
CA SER A 233 19.31 5.69 -11.06
C SER A 233 17.86 5.81 -11.56
N GLU A 234 17.27 7.00 -11.54
CA GLU A 234 15.90 7.22 -12.03
C GLU A 234 15.70 6.69 -13.46
N ASP A 235 16.68 6.93 -14.34
CA ASP A 235 16.64 6.45 -15.73
C ASP A 235 16.71 4.92 -15.81
N ASP A 236 17.58 4.29 -15.03
CA ASP A 236 17.70 2.83 -14.98
C ASP A 236 16.46 2.18 -14.37
N ALA A 237 15.91 2.74 -13.28
CA ALA A 237 14.69 2.28 -12.63
C ALA A 237 13.49 2.35 -13.58
N LYS A 238 13.39 3.44 -14.35
CA LYS A 238 12.37 3.60 -15.40
C LYS A 238 12.52 2.57 -16.51
N VAL A 239 13.73 2.35 -17.03
CA VAL A 239 13.99 1.33 -18.06
C VAL A 239 13.69 -0.06 -17.52
N PHE A 240 14.07 -0.35 -16.28
CA PHE A 240 13.79 -1.61 -15.61
C PHE A 240 12.28 -1.85 -15.49
N ALA A 241 11.52 -0.88 -14.97
CA ALA A 241 10.08 -0.97 -14.83
C ALA A 241 9.36 -1.09 -16.19
N LEU A 242 9.78 -0.35 -17.22
CA LEU A 242 9.22 -0.50 -18.58
C LEU A 242 9.50 -1.89 -19.16
N ASN A 243 10.72 -2.41 -19.00
CA ASN A 243 11.05 -3.77 -19.44
C ASN A 243 10.16 -4.81 -18.76
N TRP A 244 9.79 -4.60 -17.51
CA TRP A 244 8.88 -5.51 -16.82
C TRP A 244 7.50 -5.58 -17.47
N ILE A 245 6.93 -4.41 -17.79
CA ILE A 245 5.63 -4.33 -18.47
C ILE A 245 5.73 -4.88 -19.89
N ASP A 246 6.78 -4.54 -20.64
CA ASP A 246 6.94 -4.92 -22.04
C ASP A 246 7.16 -6.43 -22.23
N ASN A 247 7.80 -7.08 -21.26
CA ASN A 247 7.96 -8.54 -21.26
C ASN A 247 6.76 -9.28 -20.65
N SER A 248 5.66 -8.58 -20.36
CA SER A 248 4.41 -9.16 -19.83
C SER A 248 4.63 -10.01 -18.56
N PHE A 249 5.56 -9.58 -17.69
CA PHE A 249 5.66 -10.18 -16.37
C PHE A 249 4.44 -9.81 -15.52
N THR A 250 4.06 -10.69 -14.61
CA THR A 250 2.86 -10.51 -13.77
C THR A 250 3.20 -9.94 -12.39
N LYS A 251 2.20 -9.48 -11.64
CA LYS A 251 2.38 -9.08 -10.23
C LYS A 251 2.95 -10.21 -9.37
N GLU A 252 2.56 -11.46 -9.63
CA GLU A 252 3.09 -12.61 -8.91
C GLU A 252 4.57 -12.86 -9.23
N ASP A 253 4.96 -12.70 -10.49
CA ASP A 253 6.36 -12.77 -10.90
C ASP A 253 7.21 -11.73 -10.17
N PHE A 254 6.67 -10.51 -10.06
CA PHE A 254 7.34 -9.42 -9.39
C PHE A 254 7.47 -9.65 -7.89
N LYS A 255 6.43 -10.20 -7.25
CA LYS A 255 6.49 -10.60 -5.84
C LYS A 255 7.62 -11.59 -5.58
N ILE A 256 7.72 -12.65 -6.39
CA ILE A 256 8.80 -13.65 -6.26
C ILE A 256 10.16 -13.01 -6.51
N PHE A 257 10.26 -12.16 -7.54
CA PHE A 257 11.49 -11.43 -7.84
C PHE A 257 11.93 -10.55 -6.65
N LYS A 258 11.01 -9.77 -6.09
CA LYS A 258 11.25 -8.87 -4.96
C LYS A 258 11.76 -9.63 -3.74
N GLU A 259 11.05 -10.70 -3.34
CA GLU A 259 11.45 -11.54 -2.21
C GLU A 259 12.83 -12.17 -2.41
N ALA A 260 13.10 -12.70 -3.61
CA ALA A 260 14.38 -13.31 -3.94
C ALA A 260 15.52 -12.29 -4.02
N TYR A 261 15.25 -11.07 -4.50
CA TYR A 261 16.22 -9.98 -4.53
C TYR A 261 16.58 -9.54 -3.12
N ASP A 262 15.59 -9.22 -2.30
CA ASP A 262 15.79 -8.77 -0.91
C ASP A 262 16.51 -9.86 -0.09
N PHE A 263 16.23 -11.15 -0.35
CA PHE A 263 16.98 -12.25 0.26
C PHE A 263 18.46 -12.27 -0.20
N ALA A 264 18.72 -12.05 -1.48
CA ALA A 264 20.05 -12.14 -2.05
C ALA A 264 20.96 -10.95 -1.69
N ASP A 265 20.43 -9.73 -1.74
CA ASP A 265 21.18 -8.49 -1.52
C ASP A 265 21.43 -8.21 -0.02
N ASN A 266 20.58 -8.76 0.86
CA ASN A 266 20.71 -8.55 2.30
C ASN A 266 22.02 -9.15 2.86
N SER A 267 22.78 -8.30 3.54
CA SER A 267 24.08 -8.63 4.17
C SER A 267 24.00 -9.72 5.25
N ASN A 268 22.82 -9.96 5.82
CA ASN A 268 22.59 -11.04 6.79
C ASN A 268 22.26 -12.39 6.13
N ASN A 269 22.05 -12.40 4.81
CA ASN A 269 21.67 -13.59 4.06
C ASN A 269 22.80 -13.97 3.08
N MET A 270 22.64 -13.70 1.79
CA MET A 270 23.63 -14.07 0.77
C MET A 270 24.67 -12.96 0.53
N SER A 271 24.35 -11.70 0.86
CA SER A 271 25.25 -10.55 0.67
C SER A 271 25.80 -10.42 -0.76
N LEU A 272 24.99 -10.77 -1.76
CA LEU A 272 25.34 -10.58 -3.17
C LEU A 272 25.32 -9.09 -3.51
N ASN A 273 26.10 -8.66 -4.49
CA ASN A 273 25.95 -7.30 -4.99
C ASN A 273 24.67 -7.16 -5.84
N SER A 274 24.18 -5.94 -6.01
CA SER A 274 22.92 -5.66 -6.74
C SER A 274 22.80 -6.36 -8.11
N LYS A 275 23.88 -6.47 -8.88
CA LYS A 275 23.87 -7.17 -10.18
C LYS A 275 23.68 -8.67 -10.01
N GLU A 276 24.39 -9.29 -9.07
CA GLU A 276 24.29 -10.71 -8.76
C GLU A 276 22.93 -11.05 -8.13
N ALA A 277 22.43 -10.22 -7.21
CA ALA A 277 21.11 -10.35 -6.61
C ALA A 277 19.99 -10.27 -7.66
N THR A 278 20.10 -9.36 -8.62
CA THR A 278 19.17 -9.27 -9.76
C THR A 278 19.14 -10.56 -10.58
N VAL A 279 20.32 -11.11 -10.93
CA VAL A 279 20.42 -12.37 -11.69
C VAL A 279 19.82 -13.53 -10.89
N PHE A 280 20.12 -13.60 -9.60
CA PHE A 280 19.56 -14.61 -8.70
C PHE A 280 18.03 -14.53 -8.64
N ALA A 281 17.48 -13.33 -8.44
CA ALA A 281 16.04 -13.10 -8.36
C ALA A 281 15.30 -13.52 -9.65
N PHE A 282 15.84 -13.16 -10.82
CA PHE A 282 15.28 -13.60 -12.10
C PHE A 282 15.34 -15.12 -12.28
N ASN A 283 16.39 -15.79 -11.80
CA ASN A 283 16.48 -17.25 -11.86
C ASN A 283 15.41 -17.91 -10.97
N LYS A 284 15.20 -17.40 -9.74
CA LYS A 284 14.17 -17.92 -8.83
C LYS A 284 12.76 -17.72 -9.33
N MET A 285 12.48 -16.56 -9.92
CA MET A 285 11.22 -16.30 -10.61
C MET A 285 10.99 -17.31 -11.75
N LYS A 286 12.00 -17.61 -12.57
CA LYS A 286 11.89 -18.62 -13.65
C LYS A 286 11.65 -20.03 -13.10
N GLU A 287 12.41 -20.45 -12.09
CA GLU A 287 12.23 -21.75 -11.42
C GLU A 287 10.80 -21.93 -10.89
N ALA A 288 10.25 -20.90 -10.23
CA ALA A 288 8.88 -20.92 -9.72
C ALA A 288 7.83 -21.07 -10.83
N LYS A 289 8.02 -20.36 -11.96
CA LYS A 289 7.16 -20.54 -13.16
C LYS A 289 7.19 -21.98 -13.68
N HIS A 290 8.36 -22.61 -13.71
CA HIS A 290 8.49 -24.00 -14.17
C HIS A 290 7.83 -25.00 -13.21
N ALA A 291 7.98 -24.80 -11.90
CA ALA A 291 7.36 -25.64 -10.88
C ALA A 291 5.82 -25.60 -10.93
N ASN A 292 5.24 -24.41 -11.13
CA ASN A 292 3.79 -24.24 -11.25
C ASN A 292 3.22 -24.84 -12.55
N LYS A 293 3.99 -24.87 -13.63
CA LYS A 293 3.60 -25.55 -14.88
C LYS A 293 3.62 -27.08 -14.75
N ALA A 294 4.56 -27.64 -13.99
CA ALA A 294 4.69 -29.08 -13.81
C ALA A 294 3.64 -29.69 -12.85
N THR A 295 2.97 -28.86 -12.05
CA THR A 295 1.98 -29.29 -11.04
C THR A 295 0.53 -29.12 -11.48
N ALA A 296 0.27 -28.51 -12.64
CA ALA A 296 -1.05 -28.54 -13.28
C ALA A 296 -1.22 -29.92 -13.96
N PRO A 297 -2.02 -30.85 -13.40
CA PRO A 297 -2.19 -32.16 -14.01
C PRO A 297 -3.01 -32.03 -15.30
N ASP A 298 -2.67 -32.82 -16.31
CA ASP A 298 -3.44 -33.07 -17.54
C ASP A 298 -4.89 -33.48 -17.18
N ARG A 299 -5.76 -32.50 -16.92
CA ARG A 299 -7.19 -32.71 -16.67
C ARG A 299 -8.00 -32.83 -17.96
N GLU A 300 -7.35 -32.91 -19.12
CA GLU A 300 -8.04 -33.04 -20.41
C GLU A 300 -8.03 -34.46 -21.01
N ASN A 301 -7.50 -35.49 -20.33
CA ASN A 301 -7.45 -36.83 -20.93
C ASN A 301 -8.00 -38.01 -20.09
N ALA A 302 -8.86 -37.74 -19.10
CA ALA A 302 -9.51 -38.77 -18.27
C ALA A 302 -11.04 -38.84 -18.46
N GLY A 303 -11.55 -38.42 -19.62
CA GLY A 303 -12.98 -38.48 -19.95
C GLY A 303 -13.24 -39.39 -21.15
N GLY A 304 -13.00 -40.70 -21.03
CA GLY A 304 -13.20 -41.60 -22.17
C GLY A 304 -12.97 -43.07 -21.90
N ALA A 305 -13.52 -43.63 -20.82
CA ALA A 305 -13.76 -45.06 -20.76
C ALA A 305 -14.85 -45.41 -19.74
N ASP A 306 -15.95 -45.91 -20.29
CA ASP A 306 -16.70 -47.05 -19.81
C ASP A 306 -17.70 -46.84 -18.65
N ALA A 307 -18.95 -46.59 -19.05
CA ALA A 307 -20.11 -47.05 -18.30
C ALA A 307 -21.29 -47.30 -19.25
N GLY A 308 -21.55 -48.58 -19.53
CA GLY A 308 -22.92 -49.08 -19.66
C GLY A 308 -23.30 -49.65 -21.02
N SER A 309 -23.43 -50.98 -21.10
CA SER A 309 -24.73 -51.62 -21.29
C SER A 309 -24.56 -53.11 -21.61
N LEU A 310 -24.74 -53.96 -20.60
CA LEU A 310 -25.14 -55.35 -20.80
C LEU A 310 -26.34 -55.62 -19.88
N GLY A 311 -27.49 -55.15 -20.34
CA GLY A 311 -28.82 -55.59 -19.88
C GLY A 311 -29.34 -56.66 -20.83
N GLY A 312 -29.79 -57.78 -20.25
CA GLY A 312 -30.06 -59.03 -20.94
C GLY A 312 -31.21 -59.05 -21.94
N ALA A 313 -31.22 -60.10 -22.75
CA ALA A 313 -32.41 -60.65 -23.38
C ALA A 313 -32.36 -62.18 -23.27
N ALA A 314 -33.40 -62.72 -22.64
CA ALA A 314 -33.70 -64.15 -22.55
C ALA A 314 -34.27 -64.67 -23.88
N GLY A 315 -34.23 -65.99 -24.08
CA GLY A 315 -35.25 -66.68 -24.89
C GLY A 315 -34.77 -67.78 -25.85
N GLU A 316 -35.02 -69.02 -25.44
CA GLU A 316 -35.54 -70.15 -26.26
C GLU A 316 -34.76 -70.63 -27.50
N LYS A 317 -34.04 -71.76 -27.38
CA LYS A 317 -34.53 -73.15 -27.56
C LYS A 317 -33.39 -74.14 -27.35
#